data_AF-A0A1Y5TKN2-F1
#
_entry.id   AF-A0A1Y5TKN2-F1
#
_cell.length_a   1.000
_cell.length_b   1.000
_cell.length_c   1.000
_cell.angle_alpha   90.00
_cell.angle_beta   90.00
_cell.angle_gamma   90.00
#
_symmetry.space_group_name_H-M   'P 1'
#
loop_
_entity.id
_entity.type
_entity.pdbx_description
1 polymer ?
#
loop_
_entity_poly.entity_id
_entity_poly.type
_entity_poly.pdbx_seq_one_letter_code
_entity_poly.pdbx_strand_id
1 'polypeptide(L)'
;MTSAKLPASPTRHSVSPDLHGALSHVLDGDATIAPFRAHPLVIGRIPQLKAAYALAGTGHALEFGVFKGESIRALAFAHPERHFVGFDSFSGLPEDWVRSADSTYQAGHFALRALPDVPKNVTLVKGFFEDTLTDWLAQNPGPVSFVHIDCDLYGGCRYALDKLTPRLVDGAVIVFDELCDWAQGGVYPNWEEHEWRALKEWLHETGFCMRILSRDGQFSCAVQVFRTPPSAWTAKQIHAFLSQVRSAGERATALAFFAQDFDATRAPIIITHALATWQLEAGAPKAGLEVLETAISRLDKRTPADVHEMFDLLKIALLVGCDRLEAATEMLTRRLRSSPKNVEALALGAKLAQSRRDYEAAAAYLRKAHHLSGKAEYDKQAQAMAQLATIRPEFRASDFSGLLIQHLVDRRRFETVLDVGSGAGDQARMLRAHGKRVTELDYGESHYFKQATHPSESDILRGDFVTMPIAQTFDCVIASHVLEHQPNVNLFLRKAHAVLREGGVLGLSVPPLKHQIVGGHLTLWNAGLVLYNLVLAGFDCRQPWIRRYGYNISVVIEKKSITPEGLVFDNGDIDRISQYLPEGFGEGFDGNITSHG
;
A
#
# COMPACT_ATOMS: atom_id res chain seq x y z
N MET A 1 40.12 27.92 37.75
CA MET A 1 39.02 28.29 38.68
C MET A 1 38.19 29.36 38.01
N THR A 2 36.98 29.01 37.55
CA THR A 2 35.74 29.83 37.58
C THR A 2 34.65 29.02 36.87
N SER A 3 33.87 28.28 37.66
CA SER A 3 32.64 27.63 37.21
C SER A 3 31.50 28.66 37.25
N ALA A 4 30.86 28.92 36.12
CA ALA A 4 29.54 29.55 36.10
C ALA A 4 28.50 28.44 35.88
N LYS A 5 27.72 28.17 36.94
CA LYS A 5 26.58 27.26 36.95
C LYS A 5 25.46 27.86 36.08
N LEU A 6 24.98 27.08 35.10
CA LEU A 6 23.67 27.30 34.48
C LEU A 6 22.57 26.94 35.50
N PRO A 7 21.51 27.75 35.65
CA PRO A 7 20.42 27.43 36.57
C PRO A 7 19.55 26.29 36.02
N ALA A 8 19.07 25.46 36.93
CA ALA A 8 18.16 24.35 36.66
C ALA A 8 16.84 24.85 36.05
N SER A 9 16.44 24.26 34.93
CA SER A 9 15.07 24.37 34.41
C SER A 9 14.14 23.49 35.25
N PRO A 10 12.95 23.98 35.62
CA PRO A 10 11.98 23.18 36.35
C PRO A 10 11.43 22.07 35.47
N THR A 11 11.23 20.91 36.10
CA THR A 11 10.46 19.78 35.60
C THR A 11 9.07 20.22 35.14
N ARG A 12 8.76 20.01 33.87
CA ARG A 12 7.39 19.75 33.40
C ARG A 12 7.44 18.51 32.53
N HIS A 13 6.63 17.52 32.91
CA HIS A 13 6.42 16.29 32.18
C HIS A 13 6.20 16.59 30.69
N SER A 14 7.12 16.15 29.83
CA SER A 14 6.88 16.10 28.39
C SER A 14 5.94 14.92 28.12
N VAL A 15 4.69 15.08 28.51
CA VAL A 15 3.61 14.31 27.92
C VAL A 15 3.53 14.83 26.50
N SER A 16 3.95 14.02 25.52
CA SER A 16 3.58 14.28 24.12
C SER A 16 2.07 14.57 24.12
N PRO A 17 1.58 15.73 23.66
CA PRO A 17 0.16 16.00 23.72
C PRO A 17 -0.54 14.88 22.94
N ASP A 18 -1.37 14.09 23.62
CA ASP A 18 -2.26 13.15 22.96
C ASP A 18 -3.17 13.94 22.01
N LEU A 19 -3.56 13.33 20.90
CA LEU A 19 -4.27 14.06 19.85
C LEU A 19 -5.69 14.44 20.33
N HIS A 20 -6.31 13.66 21.21
CA HIS A 20 -7.57 14.01 21.88
C HIS A 20 -7.48 15.37 22.60
N GLY A 21 -6.46 15.55 23.44
CA GLY A 21 -6.20 16.77 24.17
C GLY A 21 -5.88 17.95 23.26
N ALA A 22 -5.04 17.74 22.24
CA ALA A 22 -4.71 18.76 21.25
C ALA A 22 -5.97 19.25 20.48
N LEU A 23 -6.81 18.31 20.05
CA LEU A 23 -8.08 18.60 19.37
C LEU A 23 -9.11 19.26 20.30
N SER A 24 -9.01 19.05 21.60
CA SER A 24 -9.91 19.67 22.59
C SER A 24 -9.45 21.06 23.03
N HIS A 25 -8.23 21.47 22.66
CA HIS A 25 -7.69 22.78 22.99
C HIS A 25 -8.24 23.85 22.04
N VAL A 26 -8.82 24.90 22.63
CA VAL A 26 -9.38 26.06 21.92
C VAL A 26 -8.48 27.26 22.15
N LEU A 27 -8.15 27.96 21.07
CA LEU A 27 -7.34 29.17 21.02
C LEU A 27 -8.22 30.35 20.60
N ASP A 28 -7.89 31.56 21.03
CA ASP A 28 -8.64 32.79 20.73
C ASP A 28 -7.71 33.88 20.13
N GLY A 29 -8.09 35.15 20.24
CA GLY A 29 -7.31 36.29 19.72
C GLY A 29 -5.89 36.41 20.27
N ASP A 30 -5.58 35.79 21.41
CA ASP A 30 -4.23 35.78 22.01
C ASP A 30 -3.39 34.56 21.55
N ALA A 31 -3.84 33.85 20.50
CA ALA A 31 -3.15 32.68 19.97
C ALA A 31 -1.70 32.98 19.58
N THR A 32 -0.78 32.14 20.07
CA THR A 32 0.62 32.10 19.62
C THR A 32 0.83 30.95 18.64
N ILE A 33 1.97 30.93 17.95
CA ILE A 33 2.29 29.84 17.01
C ILE A 33 2.71 28.54 17.72
N ALA A 34 3.06 28.60 19.01
CA ALA A 34 3.63 27.47 19.73
C ALA A 34 2.72 26.21 19.76
N PRO A 35 1.40 26.32 19.98
CA PRO A 35 0.49 25.16 19.91
C PRO A 35 0.47 24.49 18.53
N PHE A 36 0.64 25.24 17.44
CA PHE A 36 0.70 24.69 16.08
C PHE A 36 1.96 23.85 15.87
N ARG A 37 3.12 24.37 16.31
CA ARG A 37 4.39 23.63 16.24
C ARG A 37 4.35 22.33 17.06
N ALA A 38 3.73 22.41 18.24
CA ALA A 38 3.54 21.28 19.14
C ALA A 38 2.39 20.35 18.73
N HIS A 39 1.64 20.67 17.67
CA HIS A 39 0.48 19.87 17.27
C HIS A 39 0.93 18.47 16.85
N PRO A 40 0.36 17.40 17.42
CA PRO A 40 0.88 16.06 17.22
C PRO A 40 0.53 15.49 15.83
N LEU A 41 -0.65 15.80 15.28
CA LEU A 41 -1.04 15.30 13.96
C LEU A 41 -0.38 16.10 12.83
N VAL A 42 0.64 15.47 12.23
CA VAL A 42 1.39 15.96 11.06
C VAL A 42 1.14 15.03 9.88
N ILE A 43 0.57 15.55 8.80
CA ILE A 43 0.16 14.78 7.61
C ILE A 43 0.42 15.57 6.32
N GLY A 44 0.53 14.92 5.16
CA GLY A 44 0.81 15.62 3.91
C GLY A 44 -0.26 16.66 3.53
N ARG A 45 0.14 17.69 2.77
CA ARG A 45 -0.70 18.82 2.32
C ARG A 45 -2.05 18.40 1.72
N ILE A 46 -2.05 17.57 0.68
CA ILE A 46 -3.30 17.11 0.03
C ILE A 46 -4.13 16.20 0.95
N PRO A 47 -3.54 15.21 1.67
CA PRO A 47 -4.28 14.46 2.68
C PRO A 47 -4.92 15.33 3.77
N GLN A 48 -4.21 16.35 4.25
CA GLN A 48 -4.73 17.33 5.20
C GLN A 48 -5.95 18.05 4.65
N LEU A 49 -5.86 18.58 3.43
CA LEU A 49 -6.94 19.30 2.78
C LEU A 49 -8.21 18.44 2.69
N LYS A 50 -8.08 17.18 2.26
CA LYS A 50 -9.19 16.22 2.18
C LYS A 50 -9.77 15.87 3.56
N ALA A 51 -8.92 15.60 4.54
CA ALA A 51 -9.36 15.24 5.89
C ALA A 51 -10.04 16.43 6.60
N ALA A 52 -9.55 17.64 6.40
CA ALA A 52 -10.14 18.87 6.92
C ALA A 52 -11.48 19.17 6.26
N TYR A 53 -11.57 19.08 4.93
CA TYR A 53 -12.82 19.29 4.20
C TYR A 53 -13.93 18.34 4.64
N ALA A 54 -13.61 17.08 4.97
CA ALA A 54 -14.59 16.12 5.48
C ALA A 54 -15.26 16.52 6.81
N LEU A 55 -14.71 17.51 7.53
CA LEU A 55 -15.33 18.11 8.72
C LEU A 55 -16.22 19.32 8.39
N ALA A 56 -16.11 19.87 7.17
CA ALA A 56 -16.89 21.02 6.76
C ALA A 56 -18.37 20.66 6.62
N GLY A 57 -19.22 21.54 7.15
CA GLY A 57 -20.67 21.39 7.06
C GLY A 57 -21.24 21.66 5.65
N THR A 58 -22.56 21.84 5.60
CA THR A 58 -23.22 22.33 4.39
C THR A 58 -22.94 23.82 4.21
N GLY A 59 -22.70 24.23 2.97
CA GLY A 59 -22.32 25.60 2.64
C GLY A 59 -21.35 25.66 1.47
N HIS A 60 -21.00 26.89 1.10
CA HIS A 60 -20.00 27.19 0.08
C HIS A 60 -18.62 26.69 0.50
N ALA A 61 -17.89 26.11 -0.45
CA ALA A 61 -16.52 25.64 -0.32
C ALA A 61 -15.62 26.44 -1.27
N LEU A 62 -14.77 27.30 -0.69
CA LEU A 62 -14.05 28.33 -1.43
C LEU A 62 -12.54 28.08 -1.35
N GLU A 63 -11.82 28.32 -2.44
CA GLU A 63 -10.35 28.38 -2.51
C GLU A 63 -9.92 29.77 -2.98
N PHE A 64 -8.93 30.36 -2.32
CA PHE A 64 -8.36 31.67 -2.63
C PHE A 64 -6.89 31.48 -3.01
N GLY A 65 -6.58 31.72 -4.29
CA GLY A 65 -5.33 31.29 -4.90
C GLY A 65 -5.47 29.86 -5.44
N VAL A 66 -5.69 29.76 -6.75
CA VAL A 66 -5.96 28.49 -7.45
C VAL A 66 -4.75 28.08 -8.29
N PHE A 67 -4.07 29.05 -8.91
CA PHE A 67 -3.00 28.86 -9.86
C PHE A 67 -3.34 27.76 -10.90
N LYS A 68 -2.66 26.62 -10.87
CA LYS A 68 -2.86 25.48 -11.78
C LYS A 68 -4.00 24.56 -11.37
N GLY A 69 -4.66 24.83 -10.25
CA GLY A 69 -5.83 24.11 -9.74
C GLY A 69 -5.52 22.74 -9.13
N GLU A 70 -4.32 22.51 -8.60
CA GLU A 70 -3.97 21.18 -8.03
C GLU A 70 -4.84 20.83 -6.80
N SER A 71 -4.97 21.77 -5.86
CA SER A 71 -5.69 21.60 -4.60
C SER A 71 -7.21 21.50 -4.82
N ILE A 72 -7.81 22.47 -5.51
CA ILE A 72 -9.24 22.42 -5.84
C ILE A 72 -9.64 21.19 -6.64
N ARG A 73 -8.78 20.70 -7.56
CA ARG A 73 -9.04 19.43 -8.27
C ARG A 73 -9.01 18.25 -7.33
N ALA A 74 -8.04 18.20 -6.43
CA ALA A 74 -7.93 17.10 -5.47
C ALA A 74 -9.18 16.99 -4.58
N LEU A 75 -9.76 18.13 -4.17
CA LEU A 75 -11.03 18.19 -3.46
C LEU A 75 -12.22 17.83 -4.35
N ALA A 76 -12.32 18.43 -5.54
CA ALA A 76 -13.43 18.22 -6.47
C ALA A 76 -13.57 16.76 -6.93
N PHE A 77 -12.44 16.06 -7.14
CA PHE A 77 -12.44 14.63 -7.45
C PHE A 77 -12.79 13.76 -6.24
N ALA A 78 -12.41 14.16 -5.03
CA ALA A 78 -12.74 13.42 -3.82
C ALA A 78 -14.22 13.58 -3.43
N HIS A 79 -14.87 14.68 -3.86
CA HIS A 79 -16.24 15.04 -3.53
C HIS A 79 -17.04 15.46 -4.78
N PRO A 80 -17.32 14.53 -5.71
CA PRO A 80 -18.03 14.84 -6.96
C PRO A 80 -19.46 15.38 -6.75
N GLU A 81 -20.05 15.14 -5.58
CA GLU A 81 -21.37 15.63 -5.16
C GLU A 81 -21.36 17.07 -4.65
N ARG A 82 -20.17 17.65 -4.46
CA ARG A 82 -19.99 19.00 -3.89
C ARG A 82 -19.51 19.96 -4.97
N HIS A 83 -19.90 21.22 -4.82
CA HIS A 83 -19.47 22.31 -5.69
C HIS A 83 -18.38 23.14 -5.00
N PHE A 84 -17.33 23.47 -5.74
CA PHE A 84 -16.18 24.24 -5.28
C PHE A 84 -16.02 25.50 -6.10
N VAL A 85 -15.57 26.58 -5.48
CA VAL A 85 -15.36 27.87 -6.14
C VAL A 85 -13.95 28.35 -5.87
N GLY A 86 -13.17 28.54 -6.92
CA GLY A 86 -11.80 29.03 -6.85
C GLY A 86 -11.72 30.48 -7.30
N PHE A 87 -11.19 31.36 -6.45
CA PHE A 87 -10.91 32.76 -6.76
C PHE A 87 -9.43 32.94 -7.04
N ASP A 88 -9.09 33.52 -8.19
CA ASP A 88 -7.71 33.82 -8.55
C ASP A 88 -7.68 34.93 -9.61
N SER A 89 -6.64 35.78 -9.60
CA SER A 89 -6.44 36.78 -10.64
C SER A 89 -6.12 36.14 -12.00
N PHE A 90 -5.52 34.95 -11.96
CA PHE A 90 -4.80 34.24 -13.02
C PHE A 90 -3.74 35.11 -13.73
N SER A 91 -3.45 36.28 -13.15
CA SER A 91 -2.51 37.29 -13.62
C SER A 91 -1.29 37.39 -12.70
N GLY A 92 -1.21 36.48 -11.72
CA GLY A 92 -0.15 36.40 -10.72
C GLY A 92 -0.38 37.30 -9.51
N LEU A 93 0.65 37.37 -8.66
CA LEU A 93 0.63 38.17 -7.43
C LEU A 93 0.40 39.66 -7.72
N PRO A 94 -0.37 40.39 -6.88
CA PRO A 94 -0.58 41.83 -7.03
C PRO A 94 0.67 42.67 -6.68
N GLU A 95 1.55 42.12 -5.83
CA GLU A 95 2.76 42.77 -5.33
C GLU A 95 3.88 41.75 -5.10
N ASP A 96 5.07 42.23 -4.77
CA ASP A 96 6.22 41.37 -4.46
C ASP A 96 6.01 40.59 -3.16
N TRP A 97 6.18 39.28 -3.20
CA TRP A 97 6.22 38.42 -2.01
C TRP A 97 7.66 38.17 -1.58
N VAL A 98 8.10 38.91 -0.56
CA VAL A 98 9.45 38.82 0.02
C VAL A 98 9.50 37.70 1.06
N ARG A 99 9.92 36.51 0.64
CA ARG A 99 9.95 35.30 1.48
C ARG A 99 11.17 35.26 2.40
N SER A 100 12.32 35.67 1.89
CA SER A 100 13.58 35.77 2.65
C SER A 100 14.48 36.87 2.07
N ALA A 101 15.65 37.10 2.68
CA ALA A 101 16.64 38.05 2.18
C ALA A 101 17.07 37.77 0.73
N ASP A 102 17.05 36.49 0.32
CA ASP A 102 17.54 36.04 -0.99
C ASP A 102 16.42 35.41 -1.86
N SER A 103 15.15 35.47 -1.42
CA SER A 103 14.02 34.86 -2.12
C SER A 103 12.83 35.81 -2.16
N THR A 104 12.58 36.38 -3.34
CA THR A 104 11.40 37.22 -3.60
C THR A 104 10.71 36.76 -4.87
N TYR A 105 9.40 36.53 -4.80
CA TYR A 105 8.56 36.36 -5.97
C TYR A 105 7.99 37.72 -6.36
N GLN A 106 8.31 38.17 -7.57
CA GLN A 106 7.93 39.50 -8.04
C GLN A 106 6.42 39.58 -8.32
N ALA A 107 5.86 40.78 -8.34
CA ALA A 107 4.49 41.00 -8.83
C ALA A 107 4.28 40.34 -10.20
N GLY A 108 3.13 39.69 -10.39
CA GLY A 108 2.81 38.87 -11.56
C GLY A 108 3.42 37.46 -11.53
N HIS A 109 4.21 37.10 -10.51
CA HIS A 109 4.61 35.70 -10.31
C HIS A 109 3.37 34.81 -10.16
N PHE A 110 3.39 33.62 -10.76
CA PHE A 110 2.24 32.70 -10.92
C PHE A 110 1.18 33.08 -11.99
N ALA A 111 1.41 34.11 -12.83
CA ALA A 111 0.50 34.39 -13.95
C ALA A 111 0.34 33.20 -14.92
N LEU A 112 -0.89 32.97 -15.37
CA LEU A 112 -1.21 31.93 -16.36
C LEU A 112 -1.67 32.54 -17.68
N ARG A 113 -1.30 31.88 -18.78
CA ARG A 113 -1.75 32.28 -20.14
C ARG A 113 -3.21 31.92 -20.40
N ALA A 114 -3.71 30.89 -19.74
CA ALA A 114 -5.07 30.40 -19.85
C ALA A 114 -5.53 29.84 -18.50
N LEU A 115 -6.85 29.81 -18.29
CA LEU A 115 -7.42 29.19 -17.10
C LEU A 115 -7.09 27.69 -17.07
N PRO A 116 -6.81 27.11 -15.89
CA PRO A 116 -6.54 25.69 -15.78
C PRO A 116 -7.80 24.86 -16.05
N ASP A 117 -7.60 23.66 -16.60
CA ASP A 117 -8.68 22.69 -16.71
C ASP A 117 -9.08 22.18 -15.33
N VAL A 118 -10.39 22.27 -15.03
CA VAL A 118 -10.99 21.83 -13.77
C VAL A 118 -12.22 20.95 -14.01
N PRO A 119 -12.55 20.06 -13.05
CA PRO A 119 -13.79 19.27 -13.07
C PRO A 119 -15.06 20.13 -13.17
N LYS A 120 -16.14 19.52 -13.66
CA LYS A 120 -17.43 20.20 -13.87
C LYS A 120 -18.07 20.77 -12.59
N ASN A 121 -17.69 20.24 -11.43
CA ASN A 121 -18.15 20.70 -10.12
C ASN A 121 -17.26 21.81 -9.53
N VAL A 122 -16.42 22.44 -10.35
CA VAL A 122 -15.61 23.61 -9.99
C VAL A 122 -16.03 24.81 -10.82
N THR A 123 -16.24 25.96 -10.16
CA THR A 123 -16.36 27.26 -10.82
C THR A 123 -15.13 28.10 -10.53
N LEU A 124 -14.47 28.61 -11.57
CA LEU A 124 -13.35 29.55 -11.43
C LEU A 124 -13.86 30.98 -11.58
N VAL A 125 -13.52 31.83 -10.62
CA VAL A 125 -13.82 33.26 -10.61
C VAL A 125 -12.51 34.00 -10.88
N LYS A 126 -12.39 34.56 -12.09
CA LYS A 126 -11.19 35.28 -12.53
C LYS A 126 -11.24 36.74 -12.11
N GLY A 127 -10.22 37.19 -11.40
CA GLY A 127 -9.98 38.58 -11.00
C GLY A 127 -9.37 38.67 -9.60
N PHE A 128 -8.87 39.84 -9.22
CA PHE A 128 -8.42 40.05 -7.85
C PHE A 128 -9.60 39.95 -6.88
N PHE A 129 -9.34 39.60 -5.62
CA PHE A 129 -10.40 39.30 -4.65
C PHE A 129 -11.27 40.53 -4.38
N GLU A 130 -10.64 41.70 -4.38
CA GLU A 130 -11.23 43.02 -4.22
C GLU A 130 -12.29 43.33 -5.27
N ASP A 131 -12.07 42.83 -6.49
CA ASP A 131 -12.93 43.07 -7.64
C ASP A 131 -14.04 42.02 -7.79
N THR A 132 -13.88 40.84 -7.18
CA THR A 132 -14.71 39.66 -7.52
C THR A 132 -15.50 39.08 -6.37
N LEU A 133 -14.95 39.05 -5.15
CA LEU A 133 -15.55 38.32 -4.03
C LEU A 133 -16.84 38.97 -3.54
N THR A 134 -16.89 40.30 -3.44
CA THR A 134 -18.08 41.01 -2.92
C THR A 134 -19.30 40.76 -3.81
N ASP A 135 -19.17 40.91 -5.12
CA ASP A 135 -20.25 40.68 -6.08
C ASP A 135 -20.66 39.20 -6.13
N TRP A 136 -19.68 38.29 -6.07
CA TRP A 136 -19.97 36.86 -6.03
C TRP A 136 -20.79 36.49 -4.79
N LEU A 137 -20.43 37.00 -3.60
CA LEU A 137 -21.16 36.74 -2.35
C LEU A 137 -22.60 37.29 -2.38
N ALA A 138 -22.81 38.43 -3.03
CA ALA A 138 -24.15 39.02 -3.22
C ALA A 138 -25.03 38.15 -4.14
N GLN A 139 -24.45 37.58 -5.19
CA GLN A 139 -25.16 36.72 -6.15
C GLN A 139 -25.37 35.30 -5.65
N ASN A 140 -24.54 34.84 -4.70
CA ASN A 140 -24.56 33.47 -4.17
C ASN A 140 -24.90 33.47 -2.68
N PRO A 141 -26.18 33.68 -2.29
CA PRO A 141 -26.64 33.62 -0.91
C PRO A 141 -26.28 32.27 -0.25
N GLY A 142 -26.08 32.24 1.07
CA GLY A 142 -25.83 31.01 1.82
C GLY A 142 -24.60 31.01 2.73
N PRO A 143 -24.49 30.02 3.61
CA PRO A 143 -23.37 29.88 4.54
C PRO A 143 -22.08 29.48 3.84
N VAL A 144 -20.94 29.79 4.46
CA VAL A 144 -19.60 29.31 4.06
C VAL A 144 -19.12 28.34 5.13
N SER A 145 -18.83 27.09 4.72
CA SER A 145 -18.42 26.03 5.64
C SER A 145 -16.97 25.59 5.46
N PHE A 146 -16.37 25.90 4.32
CA PHE A 146 -14.99 25.56 4.03
C PHE A 146 -14.28 26.69 3.27
N VAL A 147 -13.06 26.99 3.70
CA VAL A 147 -12.18 27.96 3.06
C VAL A 147 -10.76 27.38 2.97
N HIS A 148 -10.17 27.42 1.78
CA HIS A 148 -8.76 27.16 1.57
C HIS A 148 -8.10 28.49 1.18
N ILE A 149 -7.16 28.94 2.00
CA ILE A 149 -6.35 30.14 1.81
C ILE A 149 -4.99 29.67 1.29
N ASP A 150 -4.70 29.95 0.03
CA ASP A 150 -3.48 29.62 -0.71
C ASP A 150 -3.07 30.84 -1.55
N CYS A 151 -3.20 32.03 -0.95
CA CYS A 151 -3.00 33.32 -1.62
C CYS A 151 -1.69 34.00 -1.22
N ASP A 152 -0.88 33.35 -0.39
CA ASP A 152 0.45 33.72 0.10
C ASP A 152 0.53 35.00 0.94
N LEU A 153 -0.10 36.08 0.47
CA LEU A 153 0.04 37.44 0.97
C LEU A 153 -0.98 37.80 2.04
N TYR A 154 -0.58 38.67 2.98
CA TYR A 154 -1.43 39.20 4.03
C TYR A 154 -2.71 39.84 3.48
N GLY A 155 -2.59 40.71 2.48
CA GLY A 155 -3.73 41.49 1.96
C GLY A 155 -4.86 40.60 1.44
N GLY A 156 -4.51 39.61 0.60
CA GLY A 156 -5.47 38.66 0.07
C GLY A 156 -6.13 37.81 1.16
N CYS A 157 -5.33 37.29 2.09
CA CYS A 157 -5.81 36.49 3.21
C CYS A 157 -6.75 37.29 4.13
N ARG A 158 -6.35 38.49 4.55
CA ARG A 158 -7.14 39.38 5.41
C ARG A 158 -8.45 39.77 4.73
N TYR A 159 -8.40 40.17 3.46
CA TYR A 159 -9.59 40.56 2.69
C TYR A 159 -10.60 39.41 2.58
N ALA A 160 -10.14 38.20 2.27
CA ALA A 160 -10.99 37.01 2.21
C ALA A 160 -11.65 36.74 3.57
N LEU A 161 -10.88 36.71 4.66
CA LEU A 161 -11.41 36.48 6.00
C LEU A 161 -12.49 37.52 6.39
N ASP A 162 -12.24 38.81 6.14
CA ASP A 162 -13.18 39.89 6.46
C ASP A 162 -14.49 39.76 5.70
N LYS A 163 -14.43 39.53 4.39
CA LYS A 163 -15.63 39.40 3.54
C LYS A 163 -16.44 38.15 3.86
N LEU A 164 -15.78 37.07 4.30
CA LEU A 164 -16.45 35.81 4.63
C LEU A 164 -16.99 35.78 6.06
N THR A 165 -16.46 36.60 6.98
CA THR A 165 -16.83 36.64 8.41
C THR A 165 -18.35 36.62 8.68
N PRO A 166 -19.20 37.38 7.95
CA PRO A 166 -20.64 37.37 8.17
C PRO A 166 -21.32 36.04 7.80
N ARG A 167 -20.66 35.18 7.02
CA ARG A 167 -21.21 33.96 6.42
C ARG A 167 -20.57 32.68 6.95
N LEU A 168 -19.43 32.78 7.64
CA LEU A 168 -18.81 31.64 8.30
C LEU A 168 -19.76 31.05 9.33
N VAL A 169 -20.03 29.74 9.18
CA VAL A 169 -20.78 28.95 10.15
C VAL A 169 -19.90 28.60 11.34
N ASP A 170 -20.53 28.36 12.50
CA ASP A 170 -19.82 27.77 13.62
C ASP A 170 -19.34 26.36 13.24
N GLY A 171 -18.03 26.14 13.39
CA GLY A 171 -17.38 24.93 12.94
C GLY A 171 -16.92 24.97 11.48
N ALA A 172 -16.92 26.13 10.82
CA ALA A 172 -16.29 26.30 9.52
C ALA A 172 -14.82 25.88 9.58
N VAL A 173 -14.34 25.24 8.52
CA VAL A 173 -12.96 24.76 8.40
C VAL A 173 -12.19 25.73 7.52
N ILE A 174 -11.03 26.15 8.01
CA ILE A 174 -10.10 26.98 7.24
C ILE A 174 -8.77 26.24 7.14
N VAL A 175 -8.27 26.09 5.92
CA VAL A 175 -6.94 25.53 5.65
C VAL A 175 -6.08 26.65 5.09
N PHE A 176 -4.91 26.84 5.66
CA PHE A 176 -3.91 27.83 5.26
C PHE A 176 -2.72 27.09 4.64
N ASP A 177 -2.32 27.45 3.43
CA ASP A 177 -1.24 26.76 2.73
C ASP A 177 0.14 27.13 3.27
N GLU A 178 0.31 28.39 3.66
CA GLU A 178 1.59 29.01 3.96
C GLU A 178 1.58 29.69 5.34
N LEU A 179 0.97 29.04 6.34
CA LEU A 179 0.77 29.63 7.66
C LEU A 179 2.10 29.85 8.42
N CYS A 180 3.05 28.93 8.33
CA CYS A 180 4.31 29.02 9.08
C CYS A 180 5.40 28.07 8.58
N ASP A 181 6.66 28.50 8.54
CA ASP A 181 7.80 27.60 8.29
C ASP A 181 8.02 26.60 9.46
N TRP A 182 7.44 25.40 9.32
CA TRP A 182 7.54 24.30 10.29
C TRP A 182 8.90 23.63 10.24
N ALA A 183 9.50 23.52 9.05
CA ALA A 183 10.77 22.86 8.83
C ALA A 183 11.97 23.65 9.40
N GLN A 184 11.80 24.96 9.59
CA GLN A 184 12.85 25.88 10.07
C GLN A 184 14.10 25.85 9.19
N GLY A 185 13.93 25.56 7.90
CA GLY A 185 15.03 25.48 6.94
C GLY A 185 15.57 26.84 6.50
N GLY A 186 14.98 27.95 6.99
CA GLY A 186 15.29 29.31 6.54
C GLY A 186 14.70 29.64 5.17
N VAL A 187 13.76 28.85 4.68
CA VAL A 187 13.17 28.98 3.34
C VAL A 187 12.17 30.14 3.30
N TYR A 188 11.43 30.35 4.39
CA TYR A 188 10.41 31.38 4.48
C TYR A 188 10.38 32.05 5.86
N PRO A 189 11.46 32.71 6.32
CA PRO A 189 11.52 33.36 7.63
C PRO A 189 10.48 34.47 7.83
N ASN A 190 9.96 35.07 6.76
CA ASN A 190 9.00 36.18 6.84
C ASN A 190 7.53 35.74 6.98
N TRP A 191 7.26 34.44 7.17
CA TRP A 191 5.91 33.89 7.32
C TRP A 191 5.03 34.63 8.34
N GLU A 192 5.64 35.22 9.37
CA GLU A 192 4.92 35.96 10.41
C GLU A 192 4.17 37.19 9.90
N GLU A 193 4.57 37.77 8.77
CA GLU A 193 3.98 38.99 8.21
C GLU A 193 2.80 38.74 7.26
N HIS A 194 2.51 37.47 6.97
CA HIS A 194 1.55 37.08 5.94
C HIS A 194 0.29 36.41 6.52
N GLU A 195 -0.02 35.16 6.15
CA GLU A 195 -1.24 34.47 6.56
C GLU A 195 -1.37 34.37 8.10
N TRP A 196 -0.25 34.18 8.81
CA TRP A 196 -0.24 34.16 10.27
C TRP A 196 -0.70 35.49 10.88
N ARG A 197 -0.20 36.62 10.35
CA ARG A 197 -0.61 37.94 10.80
C ARG A 197 -2.10 38.17 10.57
N ALA A 198 -2.57 37.85 9.36
CA ALA A 198 -3.97 37.99 8.99
C ALA A 198 -4.89 37.17 9.91
N LEU A 199 -4.52 35.92 10.22
CA LEU A 199 -5.26 35.07 11.15
C LEU A 199 -5.32 35.66 12.57
N LYS A 200 -4.18 36.09 13.13
CA LYS A 200 -4.13 36.65 14.49
C LYS A 200 -4.99 37.91 14.61
N GLU A 201 -4.81 38.87 13.71
CA GLU A 201 -5.56 40.12 13.71
C GLU A 201 -7.07 39.84 13.55
N TRP A 202 -7.43 38.93 12.64
CA TRP A 202 -8.82 38.52 12.44
C TRP A 202 -9.44 37.91 13.70
N LEU A 203 -8.75 36.98 14.39
CA LEU A 203 -9.25 36.38 15.63
C LEU A 203 -9.44 37.43 16.72
N HIS A 204 -8.46 38.33 16.89
CA HIS A 204 -8.51 39.39 17.90
C HIS A 204 -9.66 40.38 17.65
N GLU A 205 -9.90 40.77 16.39
CA GLU A 205 -10.93 41.76 16.04
C GLU A 205 -12.34 41.18 16.04
N THR A 206 -12.50 39.93 15.63
CA THR A 206 -13.84 39.31 15.47
C THR A 206 -14.30 38.54 16.70
N GLY A 207 -13.38 38.20 17.61
CA GLY A 207 -13.65 37.36 18.78
C GLY A 207 -13.92 35.90 18.43
N PHE A 208 -13.62 35.47 17.20
CA PHE A 208 -13.63 34.05 16.87
C PHE A 208 -12.58 33.31 17.70
N CYS A 209 -12.90 32.07 18.02
CA CYS A 209 -11.96 31.11 18.56
C CYS A 209 -11.75 29.98 17.56
N MET A 210 -10.67 29.23 17.72
CA MET A 210 -10.30 28.16 16.82
C MET A 210 -9.74 26.96 17.58
N ARG A 211 -9.75 25.82 16.90
CA ARG A 211 -8.97 24.63 17.29
C ARG A 211 -8.10 24.22 16.11
N ILE A 212 -6.94 23.65 16.43
CA ILE A 212 -6.02 23.12 15.43
C ILE A 212 -6.49 21.70 15.08
N LEU A 213 -6.59 21.40 13.78
CA LEU A 213 -6.97 20.06 13.30
C LEU A 213 -5.73 19.25 12.93
N SER A 214 -4.80 19.87 12.20
CA SER A 214 -3.54 19.26 11.78
C SER A 214 -2.61 20.32 11.21
N ARG A 215 -1.34 19.96 11.02
CA ARG A 215 -0.39 20.68 10.16
C ARG A 215 0.29 19.73 9.20
N ASP A 216 0.97 20.25 8.19
CA ASP A 216 1.94 19.47 7.43
C ASP A 216 3.37 19.61 7.99
N GLY A 217 4.33 19.05 7.28
CA GLY A 217 5.74 19.11 7.65
C GLY A 217 6.46 20.39 7.19
N GLN A 218 5.83 21.24 6.37
CA GLN A 218 6.48 22.38 5.72
C GLN A 218 5.84 23.71 6.12
N PHE A 219 4.60 23.97 5.71
CA PHE A 219 3.95 25.28 5.83
C PHE A 219 2.47 25.26 6.24
N SER A 220 1.73 24.26 5.77
CA SER A 220 0.27 24.25 5.80
C SER A 220 -0.33 23.87 7.16
N CYS A 221 -1.51 24.42 7.46
CA CYS A 221 -2.29 24.08 8.65
C CYS A 221 -3.81 24.13 8.40
N ALA A 222 -4.52 23.17 8.99
CA ALA A 222 -5.98 23.17 9.05
C ALA A 222 -6.47 23.54 10.45
N VAL A 223 -7.41 24.48 10.52
CA VAL A 223 -8.10 24.90 11.74
C VAL A 223 -9.62 24.81 11.58
N GLN A 224 -10.33 24.75 12.69
CA GLN A 224 -11.78 24.88 12.73
C GLN A 224 -12.15 26.07 13.62
N VAL A 225 -13.01 26.96 13.13
CA VAL A 225 -13.31 28.26 13.76
C VAL A 225 -14.74 28.33 14.28
N PHE A 226 -14.95 29.08 15.36
CA PHE A 226 -16.23 29.20 16.06
C PHE A 226 -16.41 30.59 16.67
N ARG A 227 -17.65 31.10 16.68
CA ARG A 227 -18.00 32.34 17.41
C ARG A 227 -18.03 32.14 18.92
N THR A 228 -18.30 30.92 19.36
CA THR A 228 -18.27 30.52 20.77
C THR A 228 -17.42 29.27 20.94
N PRO A 229 -16.62 29.16 22.03
CA PRO A 229 -15.78 28.00 22.28
C PRO A 229 -16.56 26.67 22.18
N PRO A 230 -16.15 25.72 21.32
CA PRO A 230 -16.83 24.44 21.18
C PRO A 230 -16.56 23.53 22.37
N SER A 231 -17.39 22.49 22.53
CA SER A 231 -17.09 21.38 23.43
C SER A 231 -15.94 20.52 22.89
N ALA A 232 -15.22 19.86 23.79
CA ALA A 232 -14.24 18.83 23.45
C ALA A 232 -14.84 17.74 22.54
N TRP A 233 -14.03 17.17 21.66
CA TRP A 233 -14.48 16.08 20.78
C TRP A 233 -14.72 14.79 21.56
N THR A 234 -15.79 14.11 21.19
CA THR A 234 -16.05 12.74 21.63
C THR A 234 -15.10 11.76 20.94
N ALA A 235 -14.89 10.60 21.57
CA ALA A 235 -14.19 9.46 20.99
C ALA A 235 -14.68 9.11 19.56
N LYS A 236 -16.00 9.24 19.32
CA LYS A 236 -16.61 8.99 18.01
C LYS A 236 -16.18 10.01 16.95
N GLN A 237 -16.09 11.30 17.32
CA GLN A 237 -15.65 12.35 16.41
C GLN A 237 -14.17 12.21 16.05
N ILE A 238 -13.32 11.86 17.02
CA ILE A 238 -11.90 11.59 16.75
C ILE A 238 -11.73 10.38 15.84
N HIS A 239 -12.45 9.28 16.11
CA HIS A 239 -12.44 8.11 15.23
C HIS A 239 -12.90 8.47 13.81
N ALA A 240 -13.97 9.26 13.67
CA ALA A 240 -14.44 9.73 12.37
C ALA A 240 -13.38 10.55 11.65
N PHE A 241 -12.73 11.50 12.34
CA PHE A 241 -11.66 12.32 11.78
C PHE A 241 -10.44 11.48 11.36
N LEU A 242 -9.95 10.59 12.21
CA LEU A 242 -8.84 9.69 11.87
C LEU A 242 -9.20 8.73 10.72
N SER A 243 -10.48 8.37 10.58
CA SER A 243 -10.95 7.59 9.42
C SER A 243 -10.84 8.40 8.12
N GLN A 244 -11.07 9.71 8.16
CA GLN A 244 -10.85 10.60 7.01
C GLN A 244 -9.36 10.74 6.69
N VAL A 245 -8.52 10.93 7.71
CA VAL A 245 -7.06 10.96 7.55
C VAL A 245 -6.56 9.65 6.89
N ARG A 246 -7.02 8.49 7.39
CA ARG A 246 -6.71 7.17 6.82
C ARG A 246 -7.15 7.06 5.36
N SER A 247 -8.36 7.53 5.04
CA SER A 247 -8.93 7.48 3.68
C SER A 247 -8.24 8.43 2.72
N ALA A 248 -7.69 9.53 3.23
CA ALA A 248 -6.93 10.50 2.47
C ALA A 248 -5.50 10.04 2.10
N GLY A 249 -5.05 8.88 2.62
CA GLY A 249 -3.78 8.24 2.30
C GLY A 249 -2.85 8.03 3.50
N GLU A 250 -3.15 8.66 4.64
CA GLU A 250 -2.28 8.72 5.83
C GLU A 250 -2.57 7.58 6.81
N ARG A 251 -2.55 6.35 6.31
CA ARG A 251 -3.03 5.16 7.05
C ARG A 251 -2.20 4.86 8.30
N ALA A 252 -0.88 4.92 8.20
CA ALA A 252 0.02 4.63 9.31
C ALA A 252 -0.10 5.69 10.41
N THR A 253 -0.10 6.97 10.02
CA THR A 253 -0.29 8.10 10.92
C THR A 253 -1.63 8.01 11.65
N ALA A 254 -2.72 7.77 10.92
CA ALA A 254 -4.04 7.60 11.51
C ALA A 254 -4.09 6.44 12.51
N LEU A 255 -3.49 5.28 12.18
CA LEU A 255 -3.44 4.14 13.10
C LEU A 255 -2.61 4.43 14.34
N ALA A 256 -1.47 5.11 14.21
CA ALA A 256 -0.61 5.45 15.34
C ALA A 256 -1.35 6.31 16.37
N PHE A 257 -2.01 7.38 15.91
CA PHE A 257 -2.84 8.21 16.79
C PHE A 257 -4.05 7.46 17.32
N PHE A 258 -4.69 6.63 16.49
CA PHE A 258 -5.85 5.85 16.93
C PHE A 258 -5.48 4.86 18.05
N ALA A 259 -4.29 4.28 18.00
CA ALA A 259 -3.80 3.37 19.04
C ALA A 259 -3.33 4.09 20.32
N GLN A 260 -2.80 5.31 20.21
CA GLN A 260 -2.31 6.10 21.35
C GLN A 260 -3.44 6.75 22.15
N ASP A 261 -4.42 7.35 21.47
CA ASP A 261 -5.46 8.17 22.11
C ASP A 261 -6.59 7.33 22.73
N PHE A 262 -6.72 6.06 22.34
CA PHE A 262 -7.85 5.25 22.73
C PHE A 262 -7.46 4.15 23.71
N ASP A 263 -7.86 4.34 24.95
CA ASP A 263 -7.87 3.28 25.95
C ASP A 263 -8.93 2.23 25.56
N ALA A 264 -8.46 1.08 25.04
CA ALA A 264 -9.31 -0.04 24.64
C ALA A 264 -10.19 -0.57 25.77
N THR A 265 -9.87 -0.31 27.05
CA THR A 265 -10.69 -0.72 28.20
C THR A 265 -11.93 0.17 28.39
N ARG A 266 -11.89 1.41 27.89
CA ARG A 266 -12.97 2.41 28.05
C ARG A 266 -13.66 2.79 26.75
N ALA A 267 -13.01 2.55 25.61
CA ALA A 267 -13.55 2.91 24.30
C ALA A 267 -14.85 2.15 23.97
N PRO A 268 -15.80 2.78 23.26
CA PRO A 268 -16.96 2.12 22.69
C PRO A 268 -16.59 0.89 21.84
N ILE A 269 -17.42 -0.14 21.89
CA ILE A 269 -17.21 -1.43 21.21
C ILE A 269 -16.86 -1.26 19.72
N ILE A 270 -17.58 -0.38 19.01
CA ILE A 270 -17.35 -0.13 17.58
C ILE A 270 -15.97 0.46 17.27
N ILE A 271 -15.43 1.25 18.20
CA ILE A 271 -14.12 1.88 18.10
C ILE A 271 -13.02 0.85 18.34
N THR A 272 -13.19 -0.02 19.35
CA THR A 272 -12.24 -1.12 19.59
C THR A 272 -12.20 -2.11 18.43
N HIS A 273 -13.35 -2.42 17.83
CA HIS A 273 -13.42 -3.24 16.61
C HIS A 273 -12.68 -2.58 15.43
N ALA A 274 -12.90 -1.28 15.20
CA ALA A 274 -12.23 -0.54 14.13
C ALA A 274 -10.71 -0.55 14.32
N LEU A 275 -10.22 -0.28 15.53
CA LEU A 275 -8.79 -0.31 15.83
C LEU A 275 -8.18 -1.69 15.59
N ALA A 276 -8.82 -2.76 16.08
CA ALA A 276 -8.35 -4.13 15.85
C ALA A 276 -8.34 -4.51 14.36
N THR A 277 -9.33 -4.06 13.60
CA THR A 277 -9.38 -4.23 12.14
C THR A 277 -8.22 -3.51 11.46
N TRP A 278 -7.96 -2.25 11.84
CA TRP A 278 -6.87 -1.47 11.25
C TRP A 278 -5.49 -2.04 11.57
N GLN A 279 -5.31 -2.63 12.77
CA GLN A 279 -4.09 -3.35 13.15
C GLN A 279 -3.90 -4.60 12.28
N LEU A 280 -4.96 -5.39 12.03
CA LEU A 280 -4.89 -6.53 11.12
C LEU A 280 -4.48 -6.11 9.71
N GLU A 281 -5.11 -5.06 9.17
CA GLU A 281 -4.80 -4.52 7.84
C GLU A 281 -3.37 -3.96 7.72
N ALA A 282 -2.81 -3.46 8.83
CA ALA A 282 -1.43 -2.98 8.91
C ALA A 282 -0.40 -4.10 9.11
N GLY A 283 -0.82 -5.38 9.11
CA GLY A 283 0.08 -6.51 9.35
C GLY A 283 0.50 -6.68 10.81
N ALA A 284 -0.25 -6.13 11.75
CA ALA A 284 -0.03 -6.24 13.19
C ALA A 284 -1.14 -7.03 13.91
N PRO A 285 -1.41 -8.30 13.53
CA PRO A 285 -2.53 -9.07 14.05
C PRO A 285 -2.42 -9.34 15.56
N LYS A 286 -1.22 -9.37 16.13
CA LYS A 286 -1.04 -9.53 17.58
C LYS A 286 -1.59 -8.34 18.35
N ALA A 287 -1.24 -7.12 17.93
CA ALA A 287 -1.77 -5.88 18.54
C ALA A 287 -3.29 -5.79 18.37
N GLY A 288 -3.81 -6.17 17.19
CA GLY A 288 -5.24 -6.24 16.96
C GLY A 288 -5.96 -7.25 17.87
N LEU A 289 -5.34 -8.41 18.14
CA LEU A 289 -5.89 -9.43 19.03
C LEU A 289 -5.95 -8.95 20.48
N GLU A 290 -4.91 -8.29 20.98
CA GLU A 290 -4.87 -7.72 22.34
C GLU A 290 -5.98 -6.67 22.55
N VAL A 291 -6.14 -5.78 21.57
CA VAL A 291 -7.22 -4.77 21.54
C VAL A 291 -8.59 -5.45 21.54
N LEU A 292 -8.78 -6.47 20.70
CA LEU A 292 -10.05 -7.17 20.56
C LEU A 292 -10.43 -7.94 21.83
N GLU A 293 -9.48 -8.63 22.47
CA GLU A 293 -9.73 -9.41 23.68
C GLU A 293 -10.17 -8.54 24.86
N THR A 294 -9.67 -7.31 24.93
CA THR A 294 -10.11 -6.30 25.91
C THR A 294 -11.54 -5.82 25.65
N ALA A 295 -11.99 -5.76 24.40
CA ALA A 295 -13.41 -5.50 24.12
C ALA A 295 -14.30 -6.70 24.40
N ILE A 296 -13.86 -7.92 24.06
CA ILE A 296 -14.63 -9.15 24.29
C ILE A 296 -14.91 -9.37 25.78
N SER A 297 -13.95 -9.08 26.65
CA SER A 297 -14.12 -9.22 28.11
C SER A 297 -15.19 -8.29 28.70
N ARG A 298 -15.59 -7.24 27.97
CA ARG A 298 -16.62 -6.28 28.35
C ARG A 298 -18.00 -6.59 27.77
N LEU A 299 -18.11 -7.59 26.89
CA LEU A 299 -19.40 -8.01 26.34
C LEU A 299 -20.18 -8.82 27.38
N ASP A 300 -21.46 -8.51 27.53
CA ASP A 300 -22.38 -9.24 28.40
C ASP A 300 -23.54 -9.88 27.62
N LYS A 301 -24.39 -10.67 28.30
CA LYS A 301 -25.51 -11.40 27.68
C LYS A 301 -26.59 -10.51 27.05
N ARG A 302 -26.60 -9.21 27.33
CA ARG A 302 -27.52 -8.22 26.74
C ARG A 302 -26.96 -7.64 25.45
N THR A 303 -25.67 -7.87 25.15
CA THR A 303 -25.06 -7.46 23.89
C THR A 303 -25.77 -8.15 22.73
N PRO A 304 -26.16 -7.42 21.67
CA PRO A 304 -26.75 -8.00 20.48
C PRO A 304 -25.90 -9.12 19.85
N ALA A 305 -26.57 -10.16 19.33
CA ALA A 305 -25.90 -11.36 18.81
C ALA A 305 -25.02 -11.09 17.57
N ASP A 306 -25.41 -10.10 16.75
CA ASP A 306 -24.66 -9.61 15.60
C ASP A 306 -23.33 -8.96 16.01
N VAL A 307 -23.28 -8.27 17.16
CA VAL A 307 -22.03 -7.74 17.71
C VAL A 307 -21.10 -8.88 18.11
N HIS A 308 -21.61 -9.92 18.79
CA HIS A 308 -20.81 -11.10 19.10
C HIS A 308 -20.28 -11.79 17.83
N GLU A 309 -21.10 -11.86 16.78
CA GLU A 309 -20.68 -12.41 15.49
C GLU A 309 -19.56 -11.62 14.83
N MET A 310 -19.69 -10.30 14.75
CA MET A 310 -18.67 -9.41 14.22
C MET A 310 -17.32 -9.62 14.92
N PHE A 311 -17.32 -9.71 16.26
CA PHE A 311 -16.12 -9.94 17.05
C PHE A 311 -15.50 -11.33 16.83
N ASP A 312 -16.32 -12.37 16.72
CA ASP A 312 -15.82 -13.72 16.46
C ASP A 312 -15.13 -13.82 15.11
N LEU A 313 -15.71 -13.21 14.06
CA LEU A 313 -15.13 -13.21 12.72
C LEU A 313 -13.79 -12.47 12.71
N LEU A 314 -13.71 -11.29 13.33
CA LEU A 314 -12.45 -10.55 13.43
C LEU A 314 -11.42 -11.32 14.28
N LYS A 315 -11.83 -11.98 15.37
CA LYS A 315 -10.94 -12.81 16.19
C LYS A 315 -10.37 -13.98 15.41
N ILE A 316 -11.19 -14.67 14.61
CA ILE A 316 -10.72 -15.75 13.72
C ILE A 316 -9.68 -15.20 12.75
N ALA A 317 -9.94 -14.06 12.11
CA ALA A 317 -9.00 -13.43 11.18
C ALA A 317 -7.66 -13.06 11.84
N LEU A 318 -7.70 -12.48 13.04
CA LEU A 318 -6.51 -12.15 13.82
C LEU A 318 -5.73 -13.38 14.26
N LEU A 319 -6.41 -14.47 14.67
CA LEU A 319 -5.77 -15.72 15.04
C LEU A 319 -5.06 -16.37 13.84
N VAL A 320 -5.66 -16.34 12.65
CA VAL A 320 -5.01 -16.76 11.40
C VAL A 320 -3.77 -15.90 11.14
N GLY A 321 -3.88 -14.58 11.26
CA GLY A 321 -2.74 -13.66 11.08
C GLY A 321 -1.61 -13.86 12.10
N CYS A 322 -1.92 -14.35 13.30
CA CYS A 322 -0.95 -14.69 14.35
C CYS A 322 -0.42 -16.14 14.26
N ASP A 323 -0.75 -16.88 13.18
CA ASP A 323 -0.44 -18.32 13.02
C ASP A 323 -0.95 -19.21 14.18
N ARG A 324 -2.03 -18.80 14.86
CA ARG A 324 -2.70 -19.58 15.92
C ARG A 324 -3.81 -20.44 15.33
N LEU A 325 -3.44 -21.32 14.40
CA LEU A 325 -4.37 -22.03 13.51
C LEU A 325 -5.36 -22.95 14.25
N GLU A 326 -4.93 -23.62 15.33
CA GLU A 326 -5.83 -24.49 16.11
C GLU A 326 -6.94 -23.71 16.80
N ALA A 327 -6.60 -22.59 17.46
CA ALA A 327 -7.58 -21.72 18.08
C ALA A 327 -8.56 -21.12 17.05
N ALA A 328 -8.04 -20.72 15.88
CA ALA A 328 -8.88 -20.24 14.77
C ALA A 328 -9.86 -21.31 14.29
N THR A 329 -9.42 -22.58 14.25
CA THR A 329 -10.23 -23.72 13.79
C THR A 329 -11.37 -24.03 14.72
N GLU A 330 -11.09 -24.07 16.02
CA GLU A 330 -12.11 -24.32 17.03
C GLU A 330 -13.20 -23.25 16.99
N MET A 331 -12.79 -21.98 16.92
CA MET A 331 -13.72 -20.85 16.81
C MET A 331 -14.53 -20.90 15.51
N LEU A 332 -13.87 -21.09 14.36
CA LEU A 332 -14.53 -21.19 13.07
C LEU A 332 -15.52 -22.34 13.01
N THR A 333 -15.16 -23.51 13.54
CA THR A 333 -16.04 -24.69 13.57
C THR A 333 -17.30 -24.43 14.38
N ARG A 334 -17.17 -23.77 15.55
CA ARG A 334 -18.33 -23.36 16.35
C ARG A 334 -19.22 -22.37 15.58
N ARG A 335 -18.62 -21.38 14.92
CA ARG A 335 -19.34 -20.37 14.13
C ARG A 335 -20.06 -20.96 12.93
N LEU A 336 -19.43 -21.85 12.16
CA LEU A 336 -20.07 -22.51 11.02
C LEU A 336 -21.11 -23.56 11.44
N ARG A 337 -21.00 -24.11 12.65
CA ARG A 337 -22.06 -24.98 13.21
C ARG A 337 -23.33 -24.18 13.52
N SER A 338 -23.20 -22.99 14.11
CA SER A 338 -24.35 -22.14 14.41
C SER A 338 -24.89 -21.41 13.18
N SER A 339 -24.00 -21.00 12.26
CA SER A 339 -24.32 -20.20 11.08
C SER A 339 -23.67 -20.77 9.81
N PRO A 340 -24.15 -21.92 9.30
CA PRO A 340 -23.50 -22.66 8.20
C PRO A 340 -23.53 -21.95 6.84
N LYS A 341 -24.31 -20.88 6.72
CA LYS A 341 -24.43 -20.04 5.51
C LYS A 341 -23.71 -18.69 5.65
N ASN A 342 -22.98 -18.44 6.75
CA ASN A 342 -22.23 -17.20 6.89
C ASN A 342 -21.07 -17.17 5.88
N VAL A 343 -21.16 -16.26 4.91
CA VAL A 343 -20.20 -16.13 3.79
C VAL A 343 -18.83 -15.68 4.29
N GLU A 344 -18.76 -14.78 5.26
CA GLU A 344 -17.51 -14.27 5.81
C GLU A 344 -16.76 -15.34 6.59
N ALA A 345 -17.47 -16.14 7.39
CA ALA A 345 -16.91 -17.31 8.07
C ALA A 345 -16.36 -18.32 7.06
N LEU A 346 -17.08 -18.58 5.96
CA LEU A 346 -16.58 -19.47 4.90
C LEU A 346 -15.31 -18.92 4.25
N ALA A 347 -15.25 -17.62 3.95
CA ALA A 347 -14.06 -16.99 3.41
C ALA A 347 -12.87 -17.07 4.38
N LEU A 348 -13.10 -16.90 5.68
CA LEU A 348 -12.06 -17.13 6.71
C LEU A 348 -11.64 -18.60 6.80
N GLY A 349 -12.58 -19.54 6.64
CA GLY A 349 -12.29 -20.97 6.55
C GLY A 349 -11.39 -21.30 5.37
N ALA A 350 -11.60 -20.65 4.23
CA ALA A 350 -10.72 -20.79 3.09
C ALA A 350 -9.29 -20.31 3.39
N LYS A 351 -9.15 -19.13 3.99
CA LYS A 351 -7.83 -18.58 4.39
C LYS A 351 -7.13 -19.51 5.40
N LEU A 352 -7.84 -19.99 6.40
CA LEU A 352 -7.31 -20.91 7.40
C LEU A 352 -6.86 -22.25 6.78
N ALA A 353 -7.68 -22.83 5.89
CA ALA A 353 -7.33 -24.04 5.17
C ALA A 353 -6.12 -23.82 4.25
N GLN A 354 -6.05 -22.68 3.58
CA GLN A 354 -4.91 -22.28 2.77
C GLN A 354 -3.62 -22.13 3.60
N SER A 355 -3.68 -21.53 4.80
CA SER A 355 -2.54 -21.45 5.74
C SER A 355 -2.02 -22.84 6.15
N ARG A 356 -2.89 -23.85 6.16
CA ARG A 356 -2.53 -25.26 6.38
C ARG A 356 -2.15 -26.02 5.12
N ARG A 357 -2.21 -25.38 3.95
CA ARG A 357 -2.01 -26.01 2.63
C ARG A 357 -3.02 -27.14 2.34
N ASP A 358 -4.20 -27.05 2.96
CA ASP A 358 -5.39 -27.86 2.65
C ASP A 358 -6.21 -27.14 1.57
N TYR A 359 -5.72 -27.23 0.33
CA TYR A 359 -6.29 -26.50 -0.80
C TYR A 359 -7.65 -27.06 -1.24
N GLU A 360 -7.91 -28.35 -0.97
CA GLU A 360 -9.21 -28.98 -1.16
C GLU A 360 -10.28 -28.33 -0.28
N ALA A 361 -10.01 -28.24 1.03
CA ALA A 361 -10.92 -27.58 1.96
C ALA A 361 -11.06 -26.09 1.62
N ALA A 362 -9.95 -25.42 1.27
CA ALA A 362 -10.00 -24.02 0.86
C ALA A 362 -10.91 -23.80 -0.35
N ALA A 363 -10.78 -24.62 -1.40
CA ALA A 363 -11.64 -24.57 -2.58
C ALA A 363 -13.09 -24.91 -2.25
N ALA A 364 -13.36 -25.84 -1.34
CA ALA A 364 -14.71 -26.19 -0.90
C ALA A 364 -15.39 -25.01 -0.17
N TYR A 365 -14.67 -24.36 0.75
CA TYR A 365 -15.14 -23.16 1.44
C TYR A 365 -15.48 -22.02 0.46
N LEU A 366 -14.58 -21.75 -0.49
CA LEU A 366 -14.75 -20.69 -1.48
C LEU A 366 -15.91 -20.98 -2.45
N ARG A 367 -16.07 -22.22 -2.92
CA ARG A 367 -17.23 -22.60 -3.75
C ARG A 367 -18.55 -22.39 -3.02
N LYS A 368 -18.60 -22.76 -1.73
CA LYS A 368 -19.78 -22.54 -0.91
C LYS A 368 -20.05 -21.04 -0.70
N ALA A 369 -19.01 -20.25 -0.44
CA ALA A 369 -19.11 -18.79 -0.32
C ALA A 369 -19.60 -18.15 -1.63
N HIS A 370 -19.08 -18.59 -2.78
CA HIS A 370 -19.54 -18.17 -4.10
C HIS A 370 -21.02 -18.50 -4.31
N HIS A 371 -21.41 -19.76 -4.09
CA HIS A 371 -22.79 -20.20 -4.27
C HIS A 371 -23.80 -19.39 -3.44
N LEU A 372 -23.42 -19.01 -2.21
CA LEU A 372 -24.29 -18.24 -1.31
C LEU A 372 -24.33 -16.74 -1.62
N SER A 373 -23.24 -16.17 -2.15
CA SER A 373 -23.10 -14.71 -2.32
C SER A 373 -23.21 -14.23 -3.77
N GLY A 374 -23.04 -15.11 -4.75
CA GLY A 374 -22.92 -14.77 -6.17
C GLY A 374 -21.63 -14.03 -6.55
N LYS A 375 -20.71 -13.79 -5.61
CA LYS A 375 -19.48 -13.03 -5.88
C LYS A 375 -18.51 -13.85 -6.72
N ALA A 376 -18.21 -13.39 -7.95
CA ALA A 376 -17.29 -14.05 -8.88
C ALA A 376 -15.86 -14.18 -8.34
N GLU A 377 -15.46 -13.29 -7.43
CA GLU A 377 -14.13 -13.34 -6.80
C GLU A 377 -13.90 -14.68 -6.07
N TYR A 378 -14.90 -15.19 -5.34
CA TYR A 378 -14.76 -16.47 -4.64
C TYR A 378 -14.65 -17.66 -5.59
N ASP A 379 -15.32 -17.61 -6.75
CA ASP A 379 -15.17 -18.67 -7.76
C ASP A 379 -13.75 -18.67 -8.35
N LYS A 380 -13.23 -17.50 -8.71
CA LYS A 380 -11.84 -17.35 -9.18
C LYS A 380 -10.83 -17.85 -8.15
N GLN A 381 -11.00 -17.49 -6.87
CA GLN A 381 -10.16 -18.01 -5.79
C GLN A 381 -10.32 -19.53 -5.62
N ALA A 382 -11.53 -20.07 -5.74
CA ALA A 382 -11.78 -21.50 -5.64
C ALA A 382 -11.10 -22.29 -6.76
N GLN A 383 -11.13 -21.78 -8.00
CA GLN A 383 -10.44 -22.38 -9.14
C GLN A 383 -8.91 -22.40 -8.92
N ALA A 384 -8.35 -21.30 -8.40
CA ALA A 384 -6.93 -21.25 -8.05
C ALA A 384 -6.57 -22.27 -6.95
N MET A 385 -7.40 -22.40 -5.90
CA MET A 385 -7.19 -23.41 -4.86
C MET A 385 -7.35 -24.83 -5.41
N ALA A 386 -8.33 -25.07 -6.30
CA ALA A 386 -8.52 -26.37 -6.94
C ALA A 386 -7.31 -26.76 -7.80
N GLN A 387 -6.66 -25.79 -8.44
CA GLN A 387 -5.42 -26.03 -9.16
C GLN A 387 -4.28 -26.43 -8.21
N LEU A 388 -4.12 -25.73 -7.08
CA LEU A 388 -3.12 -26.09 -6.07
C LEU A 388 -3.41 -27.43 -5.39
N ALA A 389 -4.68 -27.81 -5.27
CA ALA A 389 -5.08 -29.13 -4.74
C ALA A 389 -4.61 -30.30 -5.61
N THR A 390 -4.27 -30.08 -6.88
CA THR A 390 -3.68 -31.12 -7.75
C THR A 390 -2.26 -31.51 -7.32
N ILE A 391 -1.61 -30.68 -6.48
CA ILE A 391 -0.31 -30.97 -5.89
C ILE A 391 -0.53 -31.95 -4.72
N ARG A 392 0.13 -33.10 -4.71
CA ARG A 392 0.07 -34.08 -3.62
C ARG A 392 0.65 -33.48 -2.34
N PRO A 393 0.11 -33.80 -1.15
CA PRO A 393 0.51 -33.18 0.12
C PRO A 393 2.01 -33.11 0.37
N GLU A 394 2.76 -34.16 0.01
CA GLU A 394 4.20 -34.26 0.15
C GLU A 394 5.00 -33.20 -0.66
N PHE A 395 4.43 -32.66 -1.73
CA PHE A 395 5.05 -31.60 -2.54
C PHE A 395 4.55 -30.20 -2.20
N ARG A 396 3.45 -30.08 -1.45
CA ARG A 396 2.94 -28.77 -0.99
C ARG A 396 3.89 -28.09 -0.01
N ALA A 397 4.88 -28.80 0.53
CA ALA A 397 5.93 -28.23 1.35
C ALA A 397 6.73 -27.12 0.61
N SER A 398 6.83 -27.16 -0.72
CA SER A 398 7.50 -26.12 -1.52
C SER A 398 6.50 -25.15 -2.13
N ASP A 399 6.56 -23.89 -1.69
CA ASP A 399 5.71 -22.81 -2.22
C ASP A 399 6.04 -22.45 -3.68
N PHE A 400 7.27 -22.76 -4.14
CA PHE A 400 7.82 -22.27 -5.41
C PHE A 400 7.87 -23.31 -6.54
N SER A 401 7.81 -24.60 -6.22
CA SER A 401 8.05 -25.66 -7.20
C SER A 401 7.28 -26.96 -6.95
N GLY A 402 6.33 -27.01 -6.02
CA GLY A 402 5.64 -28.26 -5.67
C GLY A 402 5.07 -29.03 -6.88
N LEU A 403 4.36 -28.38 -7.80
CA LEU A 403 3.82 -29.04 -8.99
C LEU A 403 4.91 -29.41 -10.02
N LEU A 404 5.97 -28.60 -10.14
CA LEU A 404 7.13 -28.90 -10.97
C LEU A 404 7.80 -30.20 -10.51
N ILE A 405 8.13 -30.31 -9.22
CA ILE A 405 8.79 -31.48 -8.66
C ILE A 405 7.89 -32.72 -8.77
N GLN A 406 6.60 -32.58 -8.48
CA GLN A 406 5.63 -33.66 -8.70
C GLN A 406 5.63 -34.14 -10.16
N HIS A 407 5.55 -33.23 -11.12
CA HIS A 407 5.57 -33.59 -12.53
C HIS A 407 6.85 -34.34 -12.91
N LEU A 408 8.02 -33.85 -12.48
CA LEU A 408 9.30 -34.49 -12.75
C LEU A 408 9.33 -35.92 -12.19
N VAL A 409 8.92 -36.11 -10.93
CA VAL A 409 8.89 -37.42 -10.27
C VAL A 409 7.91 -38.37 -10.96
N ASP A 410 6.73 -37.89 -11.34
CA ASP A 410 5.65 -38.74 -11.88
C ASP A 410 5.83 -39.10 -13.35
N ARG A 411 6.44 -38.20 -14.14
CA ARG A 411 6.38 -38.26 -15.61
C ARG A 411 7.72 -38.39 -16.30
N ARG A 412 8.84 -38.36 -15.55
CA ARG A 412 10.19 -38.38 -16.12
C ARG A 412 11.06 -39.44 -15.43
N ARG A 413 12.05 -39.93 -16.18
CA ARG A 413 13.03 -40.90 -15.69
C ARG A 413 14.41 -40.26 -15.66
N PHE A 414 14.95 -40.11 -14.47
CA PHE A 414 16.28 -39.57 -14.20
C PHE A 414 16.75 -40.06 -12.83
N GLU A 415 18.07 -40.06 -12.61
CA GLU A 415 18.68 -40.55 -11.36
C GLU A 415 19.47 -39.45 -10.65
N THR A 416 20.28 -38.71 -11.39
CA THR A 416 21.10 -37.59 -10.91
C THR A 416 20.44 -36.25 -11.18
N VAL A 417 20.43 -35.37 -10.18
CA VAL A 417 19.83 -34.03 -10.25
C VAL A 417 20.84 -32.98 -9.80
N LEU A 418 20.95 -31.89 -10.56
CA LEU A 418 21.53 -30.64 -10.09
C LEU A 418 20.40 -29.66 -9.72
N ASP A 419 20.29 -29.32 -8.45
CA ASP A 419 19.37 -28.31 -7.93
C ASP A 419 20.09 -26.96 -7.80
N VAL A 420 19.90 -26.09 -8.80
CA VAL A 420 20.55 -24.78 -8.89
C VAL A 420 19.72 -23.74 -8.16
N GLY A 421 20.34 -23.02 -7.22
CA GLY A 421 19.66 -22.12 -6.30
C GLY A 421 18.84 -22.88 -5.27
N SER A 422 19.43 -23.93 -4.67
CA SER A 422 18.70 -24.88 -3.83
C SER A 422 18.09 -24.25 -2.56
N GLY A 423 18.57 -23.08 -2.12
CA GLY A 423 18.02 -22.34 -1.00
C GLY A 423 17.92 -23.20 0.25
N ALA A 424 16.70 -23.40 0.76
CA ALA A 424 16.47 -24.19 1.97
C ALA A 424 16.51 -25.73 1.77
N GLY A 425 16.69 -26.20 0.53
CA GLY A 425 16.81 -27.62 0.21
C GLY A 425 15.49 -28.40 0.17
N ASP A 426 14.33 -27.73 0.11
CA ASP A 426 13.02 -28.40 0.07
C ASP A 426 12.85 -29.27 -1.18
N GLN A 427 13.26 -28.76 -2.35
CA GLN A 427 13.25 -29.49 -3.62
C GLN A 427 14.13 -30.73 -3.54
N ALA A 428 15.38 -30.55 -3.07
CA ALA A 428 16.32 -31.64 -2.88
C ALA A 428 15.78 -32.71 -1.93
N ARG A 429 15.12 -32.33 -0.83
CA ARG A 429 14.50 -33.27 0.11
C ARG A 429 13.39 -34.09 -0.54
N MET A 430 12.50 -33.44 -1.29
CA MET A 430 11.42 -34.11 -2.02
C MET A 430 11.97 -35.10 -3.05
N LEU A 431 12.98 -34.70 -3.80
CA LEU A 431 13.60 -35.56 -4.82
C LEU A 431 14.36 -36.74 -4.19
N ARG A 432 15.12 -36.52 -3.12
CA ARG A 432 15.80 -37.61 -2.38
C ARG A 432 14.81 -38.60 -1.78
N ALA A 433 13.67 -38.13 -1.25
CA ALA A 433 12.59 -38.99 -0.78
C ALA A 433 11.99 -39.89 -1.88
N HIS A 434 12.17 -39.51 -3.15
CA HIS A 434 11.78 -40.28 -4.33
C HIS A 434 12.98 -40.97 -5.01
N GLY A 435 14.04 -41.26 -4.24
CA GLY A 435 15.18 -42.07 -4.67
C GLY A 435 16.14 -41.38 -5.64
N LYS A 436 16.11 -40.05 -5.74
CA LYS A 436 17.02 -39.30 -6.60
C LYS A 436 18.31 -38.93 -5.88
N ARG A 437 19.44 -38.96 -6.60
CA ARG A 437 20.71 -38.41 -6.12
C ARG A 437 20.77 -36.92 -6.47
N VAL A 438 20.70 -36.07 -5.46
CA VAL A 438 20.64 -34.61 -5.66
C VAL A 438 21.94 -33.97 -5.21
N THR A 439 22.58 -33.26 -6.14
CA THR A 439 23.63 -32.27 -5.87
C THR A 439 22.97 -30.90 -5.76
N GLU A 440 23.13 -30.27 -4.61
CA GLU A 440 22.61 -28.92 -4.35
C GLU A 440 23.66 -27.88 -4.73
N LEU A 441 23.23 -26.73 -5.24
CA LEU A 441 24.10 -25.61 -5.57
C LEU A 441 23.46 -24.29 -5.16
N ASP A 442 24.15 -23.52 -4.32
CA ASP A 442 23.70 -22.19 -3.90
C ASP A 442 24.91 -21.26 -3.64
N TYR A 443 24.68 -19.94 -3.60
CA TYR A 443 25.71 -18.99 -3.15
C TYR A 443 26.03 -19.15 -1.66
N GLY A 444 25.09 -19.68 -0.87
CA GLY A 444 25.24 -19.91 0.56
C GLY A 444 24.88 -18.71 1.44
N GLU A 445 24.63 -17.55 0.84
CA GLU A 445 24.39 -16.30 1.55
C GLU A 445 22.91 -15.90 1.63
N SER A 446 22.03 -16.61 0.92
CA SER A 446 20.59 -16.31 0.87
C SER A 446 19.91 -16.53 2.23
N HIS A 447 18.83 -15.77 2.49
CA HIS A 447 18.04 -15.89 3.72
C HIS A 447 17.55 -17.32 3.95
N TYR A 448 17.12 -17.99 2.87
CA TYR A 448 16.61 -19.35 2.89
C TYR A 448 17.70 -20.38 3.17
N PHE A 449 18.87 -20.25 2.53
CA PHE A 449 19.98 -21.17 2.74
C PHE A 449 20.51 -21.12 4.18
N LYS A 450 20.65 -19.92 4.75
CA LYS A 450 21.12 -19.74 6.14
C LYS A 450 20.19 -20.35 7.20
N GLN A 451 18.93 -20.56 6.86
CA GLN A 451 17.92 -21.11 7.77
C GLN A 451 17.76 -22.63 7.66
N ALA A 452 18.38 -23.26 6.66
CA ALA A 452 18.20 -24.68 6.43
C ALA A 452 19.13 -25.57 7.25
N THR A 453 18.59 -26.71 7.67
CA THR A 453 19.37 -27.83 8.20
C THR A 453 19.68 -28.77 7.05
N HIS A 454 20.89 -28.66 6.49
CA HIS A 454 21.31 -29.52 5.38
C HIS A 454 21.69 -30.92 5.89
N PRO A 455 21.28 -32.02 5.23
CA PRO A 455 21.53 -33.39 5.72
C PRO A 455 23.02 -33.78 5.73
N SER A 456 23.82 -33.21 4.82
CA SER A 456 25.28 -33.40 4.73
C SER A 456 25.90 -32.22 3.96
N GLU A 457 27.01 -31.67 4.45
CA GLU A 457 27.75 -30.62 3.73
C GLU A 457 28.44 -31.13 2.45
N SER A 458 28.61 -32.46 2.31
CA SER A 458 29.34 -33.07 1.18
C SER A 458 28.67 -32.94 -0.18
N ASP A 459 27.35 -32.70 -0.21
CA ASP A 459 26.53 -32.73 -1.44
C ASP A 459 26.10 -31.32 -1.90
N ILE A 460 26.72 -30.27 -1.33
CA ILE A 460 26.43 -28.87 -1.62
C ILE A 460 27.62 -28.22 -2.29
N LEU A 461 27.42 -27.72 -3.50
CA LEU A 461 28.35 -26.86 -4.20
C LEU A 461 28.06 -25.41 -3.85
N ARG A 462 29.03 -24.72 -3.25
CA ARG A 462 28.89 -23.29 -2.90
C ARG A 462 29.58 -22.42 -3.94
N GLY A 463 28.81 -21.58 -4.62
CA GLY A 463 29.36 -20.64 -5.58
C GLY A 463 28.38 -20.20 -6.66
N ASP A 464 28.90 -19.37 -7.57
CA ASP A 464 28.16 -18.89 -8.72
C ASP A 464 28.02 -20.00 -9.78
N PHE A 465 26.79 -20.40 -10.09
CA PHE A 465 26.53 -21.46 -11.07
C PHE A 465 27.14 -21.16 -12.45
N VAL A 466 27.11 -19.91 -12.90
CA VAL A 466 27.58 -19.51 -14.23
C VAL A 466 29.10 -19.71 -14.34
N THR A 467 29.85 -19.35 -13.29
CA THR A 467 31.32 -19.35 -13.33
C THR A 467 31.95 -20.61 -12.72
N MET A 468 31.25 -21.33 -11.86
CA MET A 468 31.82 -22.49 -11.17
C MET A 468 32.13 -23.65 -12.14
N PRO A 469 33.31 -24.30 -12.01
CA PRO A 469 33.63 -25.47 -12.80
C PRO A 469 32.76 -26.66 -12.39
N ILE A 470 32.06 -27.25 -13.37
CA ILE A 470 31.27 -28.47 -13.21
C ILE A 470 31.66 -29.38 -14.37
N ALA A 471 32.38 -30.46 -14.07
CA ALA A 471 32.94 -31.36 -15.07
C ALA A 471 31.99 -32.49 -15.49
N GLN A 472 31.02 -32.82 -14.63
CA GLN A 472 30.05 -33.88 -14.87
C GLN A 472 28.76 -33.34 -15.49
N THR A 473 28.03 -34.20 -16.19
CA THR A 473 26.66 -33.93 -16.64
C THR A 473 25.64 -34.61 -15.73
N PHE A 474 24.43 -34.05 -15.66
CA PHE A 474 23.32 -34.57 -14.88
C PHE A 474 22.19 -35.08 -15.77
N ASP A 475 21.39 -36.03 -15.27
CA ASP A 475 20.17 -36.48 -15.94
C ASP A 475 19.06 -35.43 -15.87
N CYS A 476 19.06 -34.61 -14.82
CA CYS A 476 18.10 -33.57 -14.57
C CYS A 476 18.80 -32.32 -14.01
N VAL A 477 18.40 -31.15 -14.51
CA VAL A 477 18.80 -29.85 -13.94
C VAL A 477 17.52 -29.12 -13.59
N ILE A 478 17.44 -28.61 -12.36
CA ILE A 478 16.32 -27.78 -11.92
C ILE A 478 16.81 -26.41 -11.46
N ALA A 479 16.01 -25.38 -11.73
CA ALA A 479 16.20 -24.04 -11.20
C ALA A 479 14.83 -23.38 -10.95
N SER A 480 14.51 -23.11 -9.69
CA SER A 480 13.22 -22.55 -9.28
C SER A 480 13.42 -21.20 -8.62
N HIS A 481 12.84 -20.15 -9.20
CA HIS A 481 12.97 -18.75 -8.77
C HIS A 481 14.44 -18.30 -8.73
N VAL A 482 15.17 -18.62 -9.82
CA VAL A 482 16.59 -18.27 -10.02
C VAL A 482 16.79 -17.34 -11.22
N LEU A 483 16.01 -17.52 -12.30
CA LEU A 483 16.20 -16.80 -13.55
C LEU A 483 15.97 -15.29 -13.43
N GLU A 484 14.99 -14.89 -12.61
CA GLU A 484 14.70 -13.49 -12.29
C GLU A 484 15.90 -12.78 -11.63
N HIS A 485 16.82 -13.51 -11.01
CA HIS A 485 17.98 -12.97 -10.32
C HIS A 485 19.22 -12.89 -11.21
N GLN A 486 19.17 -13.41 -12.43
CA GLN A 486 20.35 -13.49 -13.30
C GLN A 486 20.56 -12.17 -14.06
N PRO A 487 21.73 -11.52 -13.94
CA PRO A 487 22.07 -10.36 -14.76
C PRO A 487 22.16 -10.72 -16.25
N ASN A 488 22.54 -11.97 -16.56
CA ASN A 488 22.54 -12.51 -17.91
C ASN A 488 21.92 -13.91 -17.92
N VAL A 489 20.63 -13.95 -18.22
CA VAL A 489 19.83 -15.19 -18.26
C VAL A 489 20.38 -16.18 -19.29
N ASN A 490 20.79 -15.73 -20.47
CA ASN A 490 21.19 -16.66 -21.53
C ASN A 490 22.53 -17.35 -21.21
N LEU A 491 23.46 -16.68 -20.52
CA LEU A 491 24.67 -17.34 -20.00
C LEU A 491 24.32 -18.45 -18.98
N PHE A 492 23.39 -18.17 -18.07
CA PHE A 492 22.88 -19.17 -17.12
C PHE A 492 22.27 -20.37 -17.85
N LEU A 493 21.38 -20.13 -18.83
CA LEU A 493 20.71 -21.20 -19.56
C LEU A 493 21.68 -21.99 -20.45
N ARG A 494 22.68 -21.35 -21.07
CA ARG A 494 23.75 -22.06 -21.80
C ARG A 494 24.60 -22.94 -20.89
N LYS A 495 24.88 -22.48 -19.66
CA LYS A 495 25.54 -23.30 -18.65
C LYS A 495 24.67 -24.49 -18.25
N ALA A 496 23.37 -24.28 -18.01
CA ALA A 496 22.41 -25.36 -17.75
C ALA A 496 22.35 -26.36 -18.91
N HIS A 497 22.36 -25.88 -20.15
CA HIS A 497 22.46 -26.71 -21.35
C HIS A 497 23.73 -27.56 -21.36
N ALA A 498 24.88 -26.97 -21.04
CA ALA A 498 26.16 -27.68 -21.03
C ALA A 498 26.26 -28.78 -19.97
N VAL A 499 25.71 -28.53 -18.77
CA VAL A 499 25.77 -29.52 -17.65
C VAL A 499 24.61 -30.52 -17.65
N LEU A 500 23.60 -30.31 -18.50
CA LEU A 500 22.53 -31.30 -18.72
C LEU A 500 22.91 -32.22 -19.87
N ARG A 501 22.84 -33.55 -19.66
CA ARG A 501 23.12 -34.51 -20.75
C ARG A 501 22.05 -34.46 -21.84
N GLU A 502 22.38 -34.90 -23.06
CA GLU A 502 21.36 -35.12 -24.10
C GLU A 502 20.30 -36.14 -23.66
N GLY A 503 19.04 -35.87 -23.99
CA GLY A 503 17.88 -36.61 -23.49
C GLY A 503 17.69 -36.50 -21.97
N GLY A 504 18.39 -35.59 -21.30
CA GLY A 504 18.15 -35.22 -19.90
C GLY A 504 16.96 -34.26 -19.78
N VAL A 505 16.50 -33.98 -18.57
CA VAL A 505 15.33 -33.13 -18.32
C VAL A 505 15.75 -31.81 -17.67
N LEU A 506 15.25 -30.69 -18.20
CA LEU A 506 15.36 -29.38 -17.57
C LEU A 506 14.03 -29.01 -16.93
N GLY A 507 14.03 -28.62 -15.67
CA GLY A 507 12.86 -28.09 -14.96
C GLY A 507 13.10 -26.67 -14.47
N LEU A 508 12.30 -25.71 -14.93
CA LEU A 508 12.39 -24.31 -14.53
C LEU A 508 11.09 -23.87 -13.84
N SER A 509 11.19 -23.02 -12.83
CA SER A 509 10.06 -22.29 -12.25
C SER A 509 10.42 -20.82 -12.12
N VAL A 510 9.54 -19.92 -12.55
CA VAL A 510 9.73 -18.46 -12.46
C VAL A 510 8.45 -17.76 -11.98
N PRO A 511 8.57 -16.57 -11.37
CA PRO A 511 7.41 -15.77 -11.00
C PRO A 511 6.72 -15.18 -12.23
N PRO A 512 5.38 -15.06 -12.23
CA PRO A 512 4.67 -14.39 -13.30
C PRO A 512 4.97 -12.88 -13.32
N LEU A 513 4.93 -12.31 -14.53
CA LEU A 513 5.01 -10.87 -14.82
C LEU A 513 4.12 -10.05 -13.87
N LYS A 514 4.69 -8.96 -13.35
CA LYS A 514 4.03 -8.00 -12.44
C LYS A 514 4.57 -6.59 -12.65
N HIS A 515 3.82 -5.58 -12.19
CA HIS A 515 4.23 -4.17 -12.25
C HIS A 515 5.11 -3.73 -11.07
N GLN A 516 4.99 -4.40 -9.91
CA GLN A 516 5.76 -4.07 -8.73
C GLN A 516 7.21 -4.56 -8.87
N ILE A 517 8.17 -3.65 -8.68
CA ILE A 517 9.60 -3.97 -8.66
C ILE A 517 9.97 -4.56 -7.29
N VAL A 518 10.68 -5.68 -7.31
CA VAL A 518 11.16 -6.38 -6.11
C VAL A 518 12.68 -6.44 -6.15
N GLY A 519 13.32 -6.11 -5.03
CA GLY A 519 14.78 -6.16 -4.92
C GLY A 519 15.32 -7.54 -5.33
N GLY A 520 16.35 -7.55 -6.18
CA GLY A 520 16.95 -8.77 -6.71
C GLY A 520 16.25 -9.36 -7.95
N HIS A 521 15.01 -9.01 -8.26
CA HIS A 521 14.35 -9.45 -9.51
C HIS A 521 14.74 -8.51 -10.66
N LEU A 522 15.78 -8.88 -11.40
CA LEU A 522 16.33 -8.14 -12.55
C LEU A 522 15.52 -8.36 -13.84
N THR A 523 14.76 -9.46 -13.93
CA THR A 523 13.93 -9.80 -15.09
C THR A 523 12.51 -10.22 -14.71
N LEU A 524 11.57 -10.10 -15.66
CA LEU A 524 10.15 -10.45 -15.49
C LEU A 524 9.75 -11.49 -16.53
N TRP A 525 8.88 -12.44 -16.15
CA TRP A 525 8.64 -13.63 -16.95
C TRP A 525 7.17 -13.87 -17.30
N ASN A 526 6.94 -14.27 -18.54
CA ASN A 526 5.82 -15.12 -18.94
C ASN A 526 6.40 -16.42 -19.54
N ALA A 527 5.56 -17.42 -19.80
CA ALA A 527 6.04 -18.70 -20.32
C ALA A 527 6.69 -18.56 -21.70
N GLY A 528 6.16 -17.68 -22.57
CA GLY A 528 6.73 -17.42 -23.89
C GLY A 528 8.18 -16.91 -23.84
N LEU A 529 8.49 -15.98 -22.93
CA LEU A 529 9.85 -15.48 -22.72
C LEU A 529 10.80 -16.56 -22.21
N VAL A 530 10.33 -17.48 -21.37
CA VAL A 530 11.13 -18.63 -20.92
C VAL A 530 11.48 -19.52 -22.12
N LEU A 531 10.49 -19.88 -22.95
CA LEU A 531 10.74 -20.69 -24.15
C LEU A 531 11.68 -20.00 -25.13
N TYR A 532 11.50 -18.71 -25.39
CA TYR A 532 12.36 -17.97 -26.31
C TYR A 532 13.82 -17.99 -25.83
N ASN A 533 14.08 -17.70 -24.55
CA ASN A 533 15.42 -17.74 -23.99
C ASN A 533 16.04 -19.13 -23.98
N LEU A 534 15.23 -20.19 -23.78
CA LEU A 534 15.68 -21.58 -23.87
C LEU A 534 16.13 -21.94 -25.29
N VAL A 535 15.35 -21.58 -26.32
CA VAL A 535 15.73 -21.82 -27.71
C VAL A 535 17.05 -21.10 -28.04
N LEU A 536 17.21 -19.85 -27.64
CA LEU A 536 18.47 -19.09 -27.80
C LEU A 536 19.66 -19.69 -27.04
N ALA A 537 19.40 -20.48 -26.00
CA ALA A 537 20.42 -21.21 -25.23
C ALA A 537 20.75 -22.60 -25.81
N GLY A 538 20.08 -23.01 -26.89
CA GLY A 538 20.35 -24.26 -27.60
C GLY A 538 19.34 -25.39 -27.31
N PHE A 539 18.22 -25.11 -26.66
CA PHE A 539 17.20 -26.12 -26.36
C PHE A 539 16.08 -26.20 -27.39
N ASP A 540 15.76 -27.40 -27.86
CA ASP A 540 14.52 -27.67 -28.57
C ASP A 540 13.30 -27.57 -27.62
N CYS A 541 12.38 -26.65 -27.90
CA CYS A 541 11.22 -26.35 -27.06
C CYS A 541 9.90 -26.72 -27.73
N ARG A 542 9.88 -27.64 -28.72
CA ARG A 542 8.64 -28.02 -29.43
C ARG A 542 7.59 -28.72 -28.56
N GLN A 543 8.04 -29.44 -27.52
CA GLN A 543 7.16 -30.23 -26.65
C GLN A 543 7.38 -29.90 -25.17
N PRO A 544 7.16 -28.65 -24.74
CA PRO A 544 7.33 -28.27 -23.35
C PRO A 544 6.11 -28.71 -22.54
N TRP A 545 6.32 -29.01 -21.27
CA TRP A 545 5.25 -29.01 -20.29
C TRP A 545 5.26 -27.68 -19.55
N ILE A 546 4.15 -26.95 -19.58
CA ILE A 546 3.99 -25.61 -19.01
C ILE A 546 2.80 -25.61 -18.08
N ARG A 547 2.96 -25.17 -16.83
CA ARG A 547 1.84 -24.90 -15.93
C ARG A 547 2.06 -23.62 -15.15
N ARG A 548 1.07 -22.73 -15.18
CA ARG A 548 0.97 -21.59 -14.27
C ARG A 548 0.07 -21.95 -13.10
N TYR A 549 0.58 -21.90 -11.87
CA TYR A 549 -0.16 -22.24 -10.66
C TYR A 549 0.34 -21.40 -9.47
N GLY A 550 -0.58 -20.91 -8.63
CA GLY A 550 -0.21 -20.00 -7.55
C GLY A 550 0.60 -18.81 -8.08
N TYR A 551 1.81 -18.62 -7.56
CA TYR A 551 2.77 -17.60 -7.98
C TYR A 551 3.88 -18.14 -8.90
N ASN A 552 3.64 -19.26 -9.58
CA ASN A 552 4.66 -19.99 -10.34
C ASN A 552 4.24 -20.17 -11.80
N ILE A 553 5.21 -20.04 -12.71
CA ILE A 553 5.16 -20.57 -14.07
C ILE A 553 6.27 -21.61 -14.16
N SER A 554 5.90 -22.88 -14.31
CA SER A 554 6.87 -23.96 -14.46
C SER A 554 6.93 -24.46 -15.89
N VAL A 555 8.15 -24.68 -16.38
CA VAL A 555 8.46 -25.20 -17.71
C VAL A 555 9.36 -26.41 -17.57
N VAL A 556 8.97 -27.53 -18.18
CA VAL A 556 9.79 -28.75 -18.25
C VAL A 556 10.01 -29.12 -19.71
N ILE A 557 11.27 -29.34 -20.08
CA ILE A 557 11.65 -29.82 -21.42
C ILE A 557 12.60 -31.01 -21.30
N GLU A 558 12.55 -31.89 -22.30
CA GLU A 558 13.62 -32.86 -22.54
C GLU A 558 14.66 -32.22 -23.45
N LYS A 559 15.93 -32.29 -23.07
CA LYS A 559 17.00 -31.69 -23.82
C LYS A 559 17.19 -32.43 -25.15
N LYS A 560 17.02 -31.67 -26.21
CA LYS A 560 17.59 -31.94 -27.53
C LYS A 560 18.36 -30.70 -27.96
N SER A 561 19.67 -30.85 -28.16
CA SER A 561 20.53 -29.76 -28.63
C SER A 561 20.12 -29.27 -30.02
N ILE A 562 20.05 -27.95 -30.18
CA ILE A 562 19.84 -27.26 -31.44
C ILE A 562 20.85 -26.11 -31.59
N THR A 563 20.94 -25.56 -32.79
CA THR A 563 21.73 -24.35 -33.06
C THR A 563 20.84 -23.38 -33.84
N PRO A 564 20.24 -22.38 -33.18
CA PRO A 564 19.51 -21.33 -33.89
C PRO A 564 20.45 -20.55 -34.80
N GLU A 565 20.09 -20.40 -36.07
CA GLU A 565 20.88 -19.70 -37.09
C GLU A 565 20.11 -18.50 -37.65
N GLY A 566 20.85 -17.52 -38.19
CA GLY A 566 20.25 -16.40 -38.92
C GLY A 566 19.51 -15.35 -38.07
N LEU A 567 19.74 -15.33 -36.75
CA LEU A 567 19.15 -14.36 -35.83
C LEU A 567 19.81 -12.98 -35.97
N VAL A 568 18.99 -11.93 -35.87
CA VAL A 568 19.43 -10.53 -35.92
C VAL A 568 19.07 -9.75 -34.66
N PHE A 569 18.39 -10.39 -33.71
CA PHE A 569 17.88 -9.85 -32.45
C PHE A 569 16.87 -8.70 -32.66
N ASP A 570 16.02 -8.86 -33.68
CA ASP A 570 14.99 -7.90 -34.08
C ASP A 570 13.76 -8.65 -34.65
N ASN A 571 12.77 -7.91 -35.12
CA ASN A 571 11.52 -8.40 -35.69
C ASN A 571 11.70 -9.59 -36.65
N GLY A 572 10.90 -10.63 -36.44
CA GLY A 572 10.86 -11.86 -37.24
C GLY A 572 11.79 -12.97 -36.72
N ASP A 573 12.58 -12.73 -35.67
CA ASP A 573 13.42 -13.77 -35.08
C ASP A 573 12.60 -14.92 -34.47
N ILE A 574 11.40 -14.67 -33.94
CA ILE A 574 10.55 -15.75 -33.41
C ILE A 574 10.12 -16.67 -34.56
N ASP A 575 9.78 -16.12 -35.72
CA ASP A 575 9.45 -16.93 -36.90
C ASP A 575 10.65 -17.76 -37.38
N ARG A 576 11.87 -17.21 -37.34
CA ARG A 576 13.11 -17.94 -37.69
C ARG A 576 13.36 -19.15 -36.79
N ILE A 577 12.96 -19.08 -35.53
CA ILE A 577 13.10 -20.17 -34.55
C ILE A 577 11.82 -20.97 -34.31
N SER A 578 10.71 -20.64 -34.99
CA SER A 578 9.39 -21.24 -34.76
C SER A 578 9.38 -22.77 -34.87
N GLN A 579 10.25 -23.33 -35.72
CA GLN A 579 10.48 -24.77 -35.83
C GLN A 579 10.98 -25.44 -34.53
N TYR A 580 11.44 -24.68 -33.55
CA TYR A 580 11.89 -25.13 -32.23
C TYR A 580 10.92 -24.77 -31.10
N LEU A 581 9.77 -24.18 -31.42
CA LEU A 581 8.71 -23.82 -30.49
C LEU A 581 7.48 -24.71 -30.72
N PRO A 582 6.49 -24.68 -29.80
CA PRO A 582 5.21 -25.35 -30.02
C PRO A 582 4.53 -24.88 -31.32
N GLU A 583 3.71 -25.74 -31.91
CA GLU A 583 2.95 -25.40 -33.11
C GLU A 583 2.08 -24.16 -32.88
N GLY A 584 2.13 -23.21 -33.83
CA GLY A 584 1.40 -21.94 -33.77
C GLY A 584 2.12 -20.83 -32.99
N PHE A 585 3.29 -21.08 -32.41
CA PHE A 585 4.07 -20.05 -31.72
C PHE A 585 5.02 -19.37 -32.71
N GLY A 586 4.49 -18.40 -33.46
CA GLY A 586 5.23 -17.50 -34.34
C GLY A 586 5.31 -16.08 -33.77
N GLU A 587 5.92 -15.16 -34.49
CA GLU A 587 6.07 -13.75 -34.11
C GLU A 587 4.72 -13.15 -33.65
N GLY A 588 4.72 -12.49 -32.48
CA GLY A 588 3.52 -11.89 -31.88
C GLY A 588 2.59 -12.83 -31.10
N PHE A 589 2.96 -14.10 -30.86
CA PHE A 589 2.16 -15.00 -30.01
C PHE A 589 2.02 -14.50 -28.56
N ASP A 590 0.89 -14.80 -27.90
CA ASP A 590 0.68 -14.46 -26.49
C ASP A 590 1.48 -15.40 -25.57
N GLY A 591 2.54 -14.86 -24.97
CA GLY A 591 3.39 -15.58 -24.03
C GLY A 591 2.75 -15.87 -22.66
N ASN A 592 1.54 -15.37 -22.36
CA ASN A 592 0.80 -15.63 -21.12
C ASN A 592 0.12 -17.01 -21.12
N ILE A 593 0.92 -18.06 -21.29
CA ILE A 593 0.44 -19.43 -21.38
C ILE A 593 0.13 -19.98 -19.98
N THR A 594 -1.12 -20.37 -19.75
CA THR A 594 -1.55 -20.94 -18.46
C THR A 594 -1.25 -22.45 -18.36
N SER A 595 -1.37 -23.17 -19.47
CA SER A 595 -1.14 -24.61 -19.55
C SER A 595 -0.77 -25.02 -20.99
N HIS A 596 0.24 -25.88 -21.14
CA HIS A 596 0.61 -26.54 -22.41
C HIS A 596 1.32 -27.87 -22.11
N GLY A 597 1.11 -28.89 -22.94
CA GLY A 597 1.70 -30.23 -22.75
C GLY A 597 1.01 -31.05 -21.67
#